data_AF-A0A5J4UYY4-F1
#
_entry.id   AF-A0A5J4UYY4-F1
#
_cell.length_a   1.000
_cell.length_b   1.000
_cell.length_c   1.000
_cell.angle_alpha   90.00
_cell.angle_beta   90.00
_cell.angle_gamma   90.00
#
_symmetry.space_group_name_H-M   'P 1'
#
loop_
_entity.id
_entity.type
_entity.pdbx_description
1 polymer ?
#
loop_
_entity_poly.entity_id
_entity_poly.type
_entity_poly.pdbx_seq_one_letter_code
_entity_poly.pdbx_strand_id
1 'polypeptide(L)'
;MSEVRLEQYFSNPSLHIGKIINFSGKLGINQNQFQVAPKQIYKIQLLDRLSEQLHKETVHLLVEDTNTYANQCVLDAGNDKIFDFECEIMEKAAHIHYFKLIKLSQPSNVFNSQPINPISSDNPIQEQQISNDGWILPGARIIVPISNVQQNHIKIGDYIKNPAENIRKITTFIVNIGKSEDHIEAGFSGKLFQTPQNLLFAGQLIEQPMNILVDKQNEYLNQFLLFEGSKQAVEIQCEIMGIREGQHYFKLASILDSILPKFVATWKLTDFQKIKKIGHGQFGQVLHMREIETSKEVAIKECDYQKPESKLQVNKEVSIMVDICNLLQQQDPYVLK
;
A
#
# COMPACT_ATOMS: atom_id res chain seq x y z
N MET A 1 9.99 9.65 38.73
CA MET A 1 8.76 10.47 38.87
C MET A 1 7.56 9.52 38.93
N SER A 2 6.37 9.95 39.33
CA SER A 2 5.18 9.11 39.25
C SER A 2 4.67 9.04 37.81
N GLU A 3 4.69 7.84 37.24
CA GLU A 3 4.13 7.54 35.93
C GLU A 3 2.60 7.74 35.94
N VAL A 4 2.08 8.45 34.94
CA VAL A 4 0.64 8.67 34.76
C VAL A 4 0.09 7.63 33.79
N ARG A 5 -1.04 7.00 34.11
CA ARG A 5 -1.76 6.12 33.16
C ARG A 5 -2.70 6.92 32.26
N LEU A 6 -2.92 6.48 31.02
CA LEU A 6 -3.84 7.13 30.07
C LEU A 6 -5.25 7.34 30.66
N GLU A 7 -5.82 6.32 31.33
CA GLU A 7 -7.11 6.39 32.02
C GLU A 7 -7.22 7.58 32.98
N GLN A 8 -6.15 7.79 33.77
CA GLN A 8 -6.06 8.87 34.76
C GLN A 8 -5.88 10.23 34.08
N TYR A 9 -5.02 10.28 33.05
CA TYR A 9 -4.79 11.48 32.26
C TYR A 9 -6.08 11.99 31.59
N PHE A 10 -6.79 11.13 30.85
CA PHE A 10 -8.01 11.53 30.13
C PHE A 10 -9.15 11.92 31.08
N SER A 11 -9.15 11.41 32.32
CA SER A 11 -10.11 11.80 33.36
C SER A 11 -9.96 13.26 33.79
N ASN A 12 -8.74 13.82 33.84
CA ASN A 12 -8.53 15.25 34.11
C ASN A 12 -7.14 15.77 33.61
N PRO A 13 -6.97 16.08 32.31
CA PRO A 13 -5.66 16.35 31.71
C PRO A 13 -4.81 17.45 32.38
N SER A 14 -5.43 18.51 32.90
CA SER A 14 -4.71 19.67 33.46
C SER A 14 -3.99 19.35 34.78
N LEU A 15 -4.46 18.35 35.55
CA LEU A 15 -3.79 17.90 36.77
C LEU A 15 -2.49 17.12 36.50
N HIS A 16 -2.13 16.88 35.23
CA HIS A 16 -0.99 16.04 34.85
C HIS A 16 0.06 16.74 33.97
N ILE A 17 -0.10 18.03 33.67
CA ILE A 17 0.88 18.83 32.92
C ILE A 17 2.27 18.74 33.61
N GLY A 18 3.33 18.55 32.82
CA GLY A 18 4.71 18.38 33.30
C GLY A 18 5.03 17.03 33.93
N LYS A 19 4.10 16.05 33.90
CA LYS A 19 4.37 14.66 34.32
C LYS A 19 4.71 13.78 33.13
N ILE A 20 5.35 12.64 33.40
CA ILE A 20 5.69 11.63 32.39
C ILE A 20 4.54 10.64 32.24
N ILE A 21 4.24 10.30 30.98
CA ILE A 21 3.31 9.25 30.57
C ILE A 21 3.98 8.34 29.54
N ASN A 22 3.63 7.05 29.59
CA ASN A 22 3.98 6.06 28.58
C ASN A 22 2.72 5.63 27.83
N PHE A 23 2.80 5.54 26.50
CA PHE A 23 1.74 4.96 25.68
C PHE A 23 2.25 4.35 24.36
N SER A 24 1.57 3.30 23.91
CA SER A 24 1.82 2.66 22.62
C SER A 24 0.94 3.29 21.53
N GLY A 25 1.51 3.72 20.40
CA GLY A 25 0.73 4.33 19.32
C GLY A 25 1.40 4.42 17.95
N LYS A 26 0.58 4.55 16.90
CA LYS A 26 0.99 4.66 15.50
C LYS A 26 1.46 6.09 15.24
N LEU A 27 2.74 6.28 14.92
CA LEU A 27 3.26 7.55 14.40
C LEU A 27 2.67 7.80 12.99
N GLY A 28 1.74 8.75 12.88
CA GLY A 28 1.26 9.25 11.60
C GLY A 28 2.28 10.17 10.94
N ILE A 29 1.88 10.86 9.86
CA ILE A 29 2.76 11.84 9.20
C ILE A 29 2.89 13.15 10.02
N ASN A 30 4.04 13.79 9.86
CA ASN A 30 4.38 15.10 10.41
C ASN A 30 3.50 16.21 9.80
N GLN A 31 2.76 16.93 10.64
CA GLN A 31 1.86 18.03 10.26
C GLN A 31 2.58 19.35 9.97
N ASN A 32 3.82 19.52 10.45
CA ASN A 32 4.56 20.79 10.43
C ASN A 32 5.46 20.98 9.19
N GLN A 33 5.29 20.20 8.11
CA GLN A 33 6.19 20.17 6.94
C GLN A 33 6.43 21.51 6.20
N PHE A 34 5.75 22.60 6.59
CA PHE A 34 5.82 23.91 5.92
C PHE A 34 6.09 25.11 6.86
N GLN A 35 6.56 24.89 8.10
CA GLN A 35 7.11 25.97 8.93
C GLN A 35 8.49 25.62 9.47
N VAL A 36 9.44 26.54 9.27
CA VAL A 36 10.81 26.45 9.84
C VAL A 36 10.79 26.87 11.30
N ALA A 37 10.17 26.03 12.14
CA ALA A 37 10.21 26.09 13.59
C ALA A 37 11.03 24.88 14.10
N PRO A 38 11.76 24.99 15.23
CA PRO A 38 12.70 23.95 15.68
C PRO A 38 12.03 22.69 16.28
N LYS A 39 10.77 22.42 15.90
CA LYS A 39 9.89 21.40 16.47
C LYS A 39 8.94 20.81 15.42
N GLN A 40 9.01 19.50 15.29
CA GLN A 40 8.20 18.65 14.42
C GLN A 40 6.97 18.15 15.20
N ILE A 41 5.81 17.99 14.53
CA ILE A 41 4.56 17.56 15.19
C ILE A 41 3.93 16.43 14.41
N TYR A 42 3.67 15.30 15.05
CA TYR A 42 3.09 14.10 14.44
C TYR A 42 1.74 13.77 15.06
N LYS A 43 0.77 13.32 14.26
CA LYS A 43 -0.48 12.76 14.80
C LYS A 43 -0.23 11.32 15.26
N ILE A 44 -0.72 10.95 16.44
CA ILE A 44 -0.67 9.56 16.93
C ILE A 44 -2.05 8.93 16.89
N GLN A 45 -2.14 7.68 16.43
CA GLN A 45 -3.28 6.80 16.69
C GLN A 45 -2.90 5.82 17.82
N LEU A 46 -3.47 6.02 19.01
CA LEU A 46 -3.22 5.17 20.18
C LEU A 46 -3.71 3.73 19.96
N LEU A 47 -3.04 2.75 20.60
CA LEU A 47 -3.53 1.36 20.67
C LEU A 47 -4.56 1.11 21.77
N ASP A 48 -4.56 1.94 22.83
CA ASP A 48 -5.33 1.65 24.03
C ASP A 48 -6.84 1.62 23.75
N ARG A 49 -7.61 0.83 24.51
CA ARG A 49 -9.06 0.68 24.39
C ARG A 49 -9.82 1.99 24.59
N LEU A 50 -9.19 2.96 25.24
CA LEU A 50 -9.67 4.34 25.35
C LEU A 50 -9.78 5.06 24.00
N SER A 51 -9.11 4.59 22.94
CA SER A 51 -9.22 5.15 21.58
C SER A 51 -10.66 5.12 21.03
N GLU A 52 -11.46 4.14 21.43
CA GLU A 52 -12.90 4.04 21.12
C GLU A 52 -13.74 5.09 21.87
N GLN A 53 -13.26 5.58 23.02
CA GLN A 53 -13.91 6.65 23.79
C GLN A 53 -13.49 8.05 23.30
N LEU A 54 -12.39 8.15 22.56
CA LEU A 54 -11.77 9.40 22.09
C LEU A 54 -12.21 9.84 20.68
N HIS A 55 -13.35 9.34 20.17
CA HIS A 55 -13.87 9.56 18.81
C HIS A 55 -14.02 11.02 18.31
N LYS A 56 -13.71 12.04 19.13
CA LYS A 56 -13.78 13.48 18.77
C LYS A 56 -12.49 14.27 19.06
N GLU A 57 -11.46 13.67 19.63
CA GLU A 57 -10.25 14.39 20.09
C GLU A 57 -8.98 13.77 19.50
N THR A 58 -7.94 14.58 19.25
CA THR A 58 -6.69 14.11 18.63
C THR A 58 -5.50 14.10 19.59
N VAL A 59 -4.54 13.22 19.31
CA VAL A 59 -3.28 13.08 20.05
C VAL A 59 -2.12 13.48 19.14
N HIS A 60 -1.35 14.48 19.57
CA HIS A 60 -0.25 15.08 18.82
C HIS A 60 1.07 14.95 19.62
N LEU A 61 2.11 14.46 18.96
CA LEU A 61 3.45 14.28 19.51
C LEU A 61 4.39 15.38 19.01
N LEU A 62 4.96 16.15 19.92
CA LEU A 62 5.93 17.22 19.67
C LEU A 62 7.35 16.67 19.82
N VAL A 63 8.15 16.76 18.76
CA VAL A 63 9.56 16.33 18.72
C VAL A 63 10.43 17.55 18.42
N GLU A 64 11.34 17.89 19.33
CA GLU A 64 12.30 19.00 19.14
C GLU A 64 13.48 18.51 18.30
N ASP A 65 14.06 19.34 17.43
CA ASP A 65 15.11 18.92 16.49
C ASP A 65 16.42 18.45 17.18
N THR A 66 16.59 18.78 18.46
CA THR A 66 17.68 18.29 19.32
C THR A 66 17.42 16.92 19.93
N ASN A 67 16.22 16.35 19.76
CA ASN A 67 15.89 15.01 20.28
C ASN A 67 16.58 13.92 19.43
N THR A 68 17.28 13.00 20.10
CA THR A 68 18.04 11.91 19.45
C THR A 68 17.18 10.97 18.59
N TYR A 69 15.87 10.94 18.80
CA TYR A 69 14.92 10.14 18.05
C TYR A 69 14.25 10.89 16.88
N ALA A 70 14.54 12.18 16.66
CA ALA A 70 13.92 12.97 15.60
C ALA A 70 14.11 12.34 14.20
N ASN A 71 15.34 11.94 13.86
CA ASN A 71 15.62 11.26 12.59
C ASN A 71 14.88 9.91 12.46
N GLN A 72 14.71 9.17 13.57
CA GLN A 72 13.91 7.95 13.55
C GLN A 72 12.43 8.27 13.31
N CYS A 73 11.88 9.31 13.95
CA CYS A 73 10.51 9.78 13.72
C CYS A 73 10.28 10.27 12.29
N VAL A 74 11.32 10.75 11.58
CA VAL A 74 11.24 11.11 10.16
C VAL A 74 11.25 9.87 9.26
N LEU A 75 12.16 8.92 9.48
CA LEU A 75 12.23 7.67 8.70
C LEU A 75 11.01 6.78 8.91
N ASP A 76 10.49 6.80 10.13
CA ASP A 76 9.27 6.13 10.55
C ASP A 76 8.07 7.11 10.56
N ALA A 77 8.04 8.12 9.70
CA ALA A 77 6.85 8.97 9.54
C ALA A 77 5.77 8.26 8.70
N GLY A 78 4.92 7.43 9.32
CA GLY A 78 3.69 6.94 8.68
C GLY A 78 3.83 5.92 7.54
N ASN A 79 4.72 4.92 7.65
CA ASN A 79 4.80 3.70 6.80
C ASN A 79 4.07 2.47 7.43
N ASP A 80 4.74 1.47 8.04
CA ASP A 80 4.14 0.61 9.11
C ASP A 80 5.07 0.11 10.29
N LYS A 81 5.02 0.78 11.48
CA LYS A 81 5.57 0.40 12.81
C LYS A 81 4.83 1.16 13.97
N ILE A 82 4.75 0.67 15.21
CA ILE A 82 4.14 1.41 16.36
C ILE A 82 5.27 1.73 17.34
N PHE A 83 5.08 2.67 18.27
CA PHE A 83 6.13 3.07 19.23
C PHE A 83 5.58 3.18 20.65
N ASP A 84 6.40 2.79 21.62
CA ASP A 84 6.18 3.07 23.04
C ASP A 84 6.86 4.42 23.29
N PHE A 85 6.02 5.46 23.35
CA PHE A 85 6.44 6.82 23.55
C PHE A 85 6.48 7.12 25.05
N GLU A 86 7.67 7.41 25.57
CA GLU A 86 7.83 8.09 26.86
C GLU A 86 7.74 9.59 26.58
N CYS A 87 6.77 10.26 27.22
CA CYS A 87 6.44 11.65 26.91
C CYS A 87 6.19 12.50 28.15
N GLU A 88 6.52 13.79 28.04
CA GLU A 88 6.06 14.82 28.96
C GLU A 88 4.66 15.32 28.52
N ILE A 89 3.74 15.43 29.47
CA ILE A 89 2.38 15.92 29.24
C ILE A 89 2.38 17.45 29.11
N MET A 90 1.90 17.97 28.00
CA MET A 90 1.73 19.41 27.77
C MET A 90 0.30 19.87 28.10
N GLU A 91 0.06 21.18 28.09
CA GLU A 91 -1.29 21.75 28.22
C GLU A 91 -2.20 21.31 27.07
N LYS A 92 -3.44 20.91 27.41
CA LYS A 92 -4.46 20.47 26.44
C LYS A 92 -5.14 21.69 25.81
N ALA A 93 -5.11 21.79 24.48
CA ALA A 93 -5.93 22.73 23.73
C ALA A 93 -7.33 22.13 23.45
N ALA A 94 -8.26 22.95 22.94
CA ALA A 94 -9.61 22.49 22.59
C ALA A 94 -9.56 21.27 21.65
N HIS A 95 -9.96 20.10 22.18
CA HIS A 95 -9.96 18.79 21.51
C HIS A 95 -8.60 18.25 21.01
N ILE A 96 -7.46 18.84 21.41
CA ILE A 96 -6.12 18.39 21.02
C ILE A 96 -5.24 18.16 22.26
N HIS A 97 -4.78 16.92 22.42
CA HIS A 97 -3.83 16.50 23.43
C HIS A 97 -2.41 16.58 22.89
N TYR A 98 -1.55 17.32 23.59
CA TYR A 98 -0.14 17.48 23.23
C TYR A 98 0.77 16.72 24.20
N PHE A 99 1.72 15.98 23.64
CA PHE A 99 2.75 15.24 24.37
C PHE A 99 4.12 15.58 23.77
N LYS A 100 5.11 15.91 24.59
CA LYS A 100 6.49 16.14 24.14
C LYS A 100 7.28 14.84 24.25
N LEU A 101 7.88 14.41 23.14
CA LEU A 101 8.68 13.19 23.09
C LEU A 101 9.93 13.31 23.97
N ILE A 102 10.07 12.41 24.94
CA ILE A 102 11.31 12.18 25.68
C ILE A 102 12.08 11.07 24.98
N LYS A 103 11.46 9.89 24.85
CA LYS A 103 12.11 8.67 24.33
C LYS A 103 11.18 7.93 23.38
N LEU A 104 11.71 7.61 22.20
CA LEU A 104 11.06 6.70 21.26
C LEU A 104 11.63 5.29 21.48
N SER A 105 10.86 4.42 22.11
CA SER A 105 11.16 2.98 22.10
C SER A 105 10.47 2.37 20.88
N GLN A 106 11.15 1.48 20.15
CA GLN A 106 10.36 0.45 19.49
C GLN A 106 9.69 -0.39 20.59
N PRO A 107 8.40 -0.71 20.45
CA PRO A 107 7.61 -1.43 21.43
C PRO A 107 7.54 -2.86 20.91
N SER A 108 6.32 -3.37 20.70
CA SER A 108 6.06 -4.51 19.82
C SER A 108 4.98 -4.24 18.69
N ASN A 109 5.21 -3.30 17.72
CA ASN A 109 4.76 -3.21 16.24
C ASN A 109 3.48 -2.38 15.64
N VAL A 110 3.49 -1.77 14.35
CA VAL A 110 2.43 -1.13 13.33
C VAL A 110 2.05 0.49 13.06
N PHE A 111 1.93 1.19 11.82
CA PHE A 111 1.42 2.67 11.45
C PHE A 111 0.91 3.16 9.95
N ASN A 112 0.89 4.48 9.42
CA ASN A 112 0.48 5.10 8.02
C ASN A 112 0.38 6.74 7.81
N SER A 113 0.13 7.64 6.76
CA SER A 113 0.09 7.89 5.20
C SER A 113 -0.23 9.41 4.63
N GLN A 114 -0.17 9.85 3.28
CA GLN A 114 -0.34 11.27 2.60
C GLN A 114 -0.98 11.39 1.09
N PRO A 115 -0.99 12.42 0.09
CA PRO A 115 -0.49 13.85 -0.25
C PRO A 115 -1.36 14.95 -1.14
N ILE A 116 -1.08 15.38 -2.46
CA ILE A 116 -1.20 16.80 -3.13
C ILE A 116 -1.76 17.04 -4.67
N ASN A 117 -1.82 18.27 -5.34
CA ASN A 117 -2.50 18.72 -6.68
C ASN A 117 -1.96 19.97 -7.61
N PRO A 118 -2.46 20.34 -8.89
CA PRO A 118 -1.90 21.28 -10.00
C PRO A 118 -2.78 22.34 -10.89
N ILE A 119 -2.27 23.14 -11.94
CA ILE A 119 -3.01 24.15 -12.90
C ILE A 119 -2.28 24.74 -14.25
N SER A 120 -2.90 25.48 -15.27
CA SER A 120 -2.28 26.10 -16.57
C SER A 120 -3.05 27.15 -17.56
N SER A 121 -2.44 27.81 -18.65
CA SER A 121 -3.03 28.54 -19.89
C SER A 121 -2.08 28.68 -21.20
N ASP A 122 -2.52 29.22 -22.38
CA ASP A 122 -2.10 28.99 -23.83
C ASP A 122 -0.64 29.22 -24.41
N ASN A 123 -0.15 28.29 -25.27
CA ASN A 123 0.87 28.44 -26.38
C ASN A 123 0.98 27.14 -27.26
N PRO A 124 1.65 27.09 -28.45
CA PRO A 124 1.70 25.90 -29.33
C PRO A 124 2.89 24.92 -29.08
N ILE A 125 2.85 23.76 -29.77
CA ILE A 125 3.45 22.47 -29.35
C ILE A 125 4.99 22.36 -29.51
N GLN A 126 5.65 21.88 -28.46
CA GLN A 126 6.90 21.10 -28.49
C GLN A 126 6.86 19.95 -27.46
N GLU A 127 7.92 19.15 -27.35
CA GLU A 127 7.91 17.79 -26.77
C GLU A 127 7.59 17.69 -25.26
N GLN A 128 7.04 16.55 -24.87
CA GLN A 128 6.52 16.27 -23.53
C GLN A 128 7.65 16.00 -22.51
N GLN A 129 7.91 16.93 -21.59
CA GLN A 129 8.51 16.57 -20.30
C GLN A 129 7.43 16.05 -19.36
N ILE A 130 7.54 14.77 -18.98
CA ILE A 130 6.64 14.08 -18.06
C ILE A 130 6.92 14.59 -16.63
N SER A 131 5.93 15.21 -15.98
CA SER A 131 6.04 15.55 -14.55
C SER A 131 5.83 14.31 -13.68
N ASN A 132 6.71 14.10 -12.70
CA ASN A 132 6.86 12.83 -11.98
C ASN A 132 5.87 12.65 -10.81
N ASP A 133 4.60 12.99 -11.00
CA ASP A 133 3.56 12.88 -9.96
C ASP A 133 3.10 11.42 -9.77
N GLY A 134 4.02 10.58 -9.29
CA GLY A 134 3.95 9.12 -9.31
C GLY A 134 3.50 8.41 -8.03
N TRP A 135 3.41 9.08 -6.87
CA TRP A 135 3.36 8.37 -5.58
C TRP A 135 2.15 8.69 -4.69
N ILE A 136 1.26 7.72 -4.50
CA ILE A 136 0.39 7.57 -3.32
C ILE A 136 0.11 6.08 -3.11
N LEU A 137 0.27 5.58 -1.88
CA LEU A 137 -0.25 4.30 -1.41
C LEU A 137 -0.80 4.47 0.02
N PRO A 138 -2.12 4.46 0.23
CA PRO A 138 -2.71 4.34 1.57
C PRO A 138 -2.76 2.86 1.97
N GLY A 139 -2.55 2.57 3.25
CA GLY A 139 -2.09 1.27 3.69
C GLY A 139 -3.15 0.21 3.93
N ALA A 140 -2.68 -1.04 3.81
CA ALA A 140 -3.21 -2.20 4.48
C ALA A 140 -2.02 -3.08 4.94
N ARG A 141 -2.22 -3.87 6.01
CA ARG A 141 -1.32 -4.97 6.36
C ARG A 141 -2.12 -6.11 6.98
N ILE A 142 -1.89 -7.31 6.48
CA ILE A 142 -2.45 -8.57 6.96
C ILE A 142 -1.26 -9.45 7.40
N ILE A 143 -1.49 -10.39 8.31
CA ILE A 143 -0.49 -11.37 8.75
C ILE A 143 -1.02 -12.76 8.41
N VAL A 144 -0.26 -13.54 7.62
CA VAL A 144 -0.62 -14.91 7.21
C VAL A 144 0.50 -15.89 7.62
N PRO A 145 0.19 -17.11 8.10
CA PRO A 145 1.23 -18.06 8.52
C PRO A 145 2.02 -18.64 7.35
N ILE A 146 3.36 -18.60 7.45
CA ILE A 146 4.26 -19.19 6.46
C ILE A 146 4.20 -20.72 6.54
N SER A 147 3.37 -21.33 5.70
CA SER A 147 3.21 -22.78 5.61
C SER A 147 4.39 -23.42 4.89
N ASN A 148 5.25 -24.14 5.63
CA ASN A 148 6.36 -24.98 5.12
C ASN A 148 7.21 -24.35 4.01
N VAL A 149 8.14 -23.47 4.40
CA VAL A 149 9.15 -22.87 3.51
C VAL A 149 9.88 -23.96 2.70
N GLN A 150 9.72 -23.92 1.38
CA GLN A 150 10.58 -24.65 0.45
C GLN A 150 12.03 -24.15 0.60
N GLN A 151 13.01 -25.06 0.61
CA GLN A 151 14.43 -24.78 0.91
C GLN A 151 15.12 -23.78 -0.04
N ASN A 152 14.42 -23.30 -1.08
CA ASN A 152 14.91 -22.37 -2.09
C ASN A 152 14.41 -20.92 -1.91
N HIS A 153 13.65 -20.59 -0.85
CA HIS A 153 13.23 -19.21 -0.59
C HIS A 153 14.34 -18.40 0.10
N ILE A 154 14.55 -17.16 -0.36
CA ILE A 154 15.51 -16.22 0.21
C ILE A 154 14.90 -14.82 0.35
N LYS A 155 15.54 -13.98 1.16
CA LYS A 155 15.23 -12.55 1.24
C LYS A 155 15.90 -11.82 0.09
N ILE A 156 15.21 -10.85 -0.52
CA ILE A 156 15.78 -10.00 -1.57
C ILE A 156 17.05 -9.25 -1.10
N GLY A 157 17.14 -8.87 0.18
CA GLY A 157 18.34 -8.29 0.78
C GLY A 157 19.56 -9.22 0.81
N ASP A 158 19.37 -10.53 0.72
CA ASP A 158 20.47 -11.51 0.61
C ASP A 158 20.82 -11.79 -0.87
N TYR A 159 19.84 -11.66 -1.79
CA TYR A 159 20.10 -11.57 -3.23
C TYR A 159 20.95 -10.34 -3.59
N ILE A 160 20.61 -9.15 -3.08
CA ILE A 160 21.32 -7.89 -3.39
C ILE A 160 22.82 -7.98 -3.03
N LYS A 161 23.16 -8.66 -1.91
CA LYS A 161 24.55 -8.86 -1.47
C LYS A 161 25.35 -9.78 -2.40
N ASN A 162 24.71 -10.80 -2.97
CA ASN A 162 25.34 -11.74 -3.90
C ASN A 162 24.33 -12.25 -4.94
N PRO A 163 24.12 -11.53 -6.05
CA PRO A 163 23.11 -11.89 -7.04
C PRO A 163 23.38 -13.22 -7.74
N ALA A 164 24.65 -13.62 -7.87
CA ALA A 164 25.08 -14.81 -8.59
C ALA A 164 24.79 -16.12 -7.82
N GLU A 165 25.05 -16.16 -6.52
CA GLU A 165 24.77 -17.33 -5.65
C GLU A 165 23.26 -17.62 -5.48
N ASN A 166 22.40 -16.73 -5.97
CA ASN A 166 20.97 -16.72 -5.72
C ASN A 166 20.11 -16.92 -6.97
N ILE A 167 20.72 -17.17 -8.14
CA ILE A 167 20.02 -17.54 -9.38
C ILE A 167 19.20 -18.83 -9.17
N ARG A 168 17.99 -18.88 -9.76
CA ARG A 168 16.94 -19.92 -9.61
C ARG A 168 16.38 -20.10 -8.19
N LYS A 169 16.82 -19.32 -7.20
CA LYS A 169 16.13 -19.25 -5.91
C LYS A 169 14.88 -18.39 -6.02
N ILE A 170 13.96 -18.59 -5.09
CA ILE A 170 12.71 -17.83 -5.02
C ILE A 170 12.88 -16.68 -4.03
N THR A 171 12.41 -15.49 -4.37
CA THR A 171 12.35 -14.34 -3.47
C THR A 171 10.95 -13.74 -3.45
N THR A 172 10.62 -13.04 -2.38
CA THR A 172 9.38 -12.26 -2.24
C THR A 172 9.72 -10.79 -2.03
N PHE A 173 8.99 -9.89 -2.71
CA PHE A 173 9.10 -8.44 -2.49
C PHE A 173 7.82 -7.70 -2.93
N ILE A 174 7.63 -6.50 -2.40
CA ILE A 174 6.56 -5.57 -2.77
C ILE A 174 7.07 -4.62 -3.86
N VAL A 175 6.31 -4.40 -4.93
CA VAL A 175 6.77 -3.66 -6.11
C VAL A 175 5.64 -2.97 -6.89
N ASN A 176 5.91 -1.77 -7.38
CA ASN A 176 5.09 -1.08 -8.37
C ASN A 176 5.36 -1.62 -9.78
N ILE A 177 4.30 -1.92 -10.53
CA ILE A 177 4.43 -2.43 -11.90
C ILE A 177 4.41 -1.25 -12.87
N GLY A 178 5.51 -1.04 -13.59
CA GLY A 178 5.61 -0.03 -14.64
C GLY A 178 4.99 -0.50 -15.96
N LYS A 179 5.56 -0.06 -17.08
CA LYS A 179 5.10 -0.45 -18.41
C LYS A 179 5.53 -1.88 -18.76
N SER A 180 4.77 -2.53 -19.63
CA SER A 180 5.09 -3.82 -20.22
C SER A 180 5.47 -3.70 -21.70
N GLU A 181 6.29 -4.64 -22.17
CA GLU A 181 6.51 -4.92 -23.58
C GLU A 181 6.42 -6.43 -23.85
N ASP A 182 6.11 -6.81 -25.08
CA ASP A 182 6.01 -8.22 -25.48
C ASP A 182 7.43 -8.78 -25.68
N HIS A 183 7.80 -9.80 -24.90
CA HIS A 183 9.17 -10.32 -24.85
C HIS A 183 9.23 -11.76 -25.33
N ILE A 184 10.19 -12.02 -26.22
CA ILE A 184 10.46 -13.35 -26.79
C ILE A 184 11.97 -13.59 -26.70
N GLU A 185 12.34 -14.63 -25.96
CA GLU A 185 13.73 -15.05 -25.73
C GLU A 185 13.80 -16.58 -25.89
N ALA A 186 15.00 -17.16 -25.93
CA ALA A 186 15.17 -18.60 -26.14
C ALA A 186 14.49 -19.44 -25.03
N GLY A 187 13.31 -19.96 -25.32
CA GLY A 187 12.48 -20.73 -24.37
C GLY A 187 11.50 -19.90 -23.53
N PHE A 188 11.36 -18.59 -23.77
CA PHE A 188 10.39 -17.72 -23.10
C PHE A 188 9.56 -16.92 -24.10
N SER A 189 8.26 -16.77 -23.83
CA SER A 189 7.36 -15.96 -24.65
C SER A 189 6.24 -15.41 -23.77
N GLY A 190 6.19 -14.11 -23.60
CA GLY A 190 5.30 -13.45 -22.63
C GLY A 190 5.52 -11.95 -22.62
N LYS A 191 5.51 -11.35 -21.43
CA LYS A 191 5.76 -9.91 -21.25
C LYS A 191 6.93 -9.65 -20.31
N LEU A 192 7.66 -8.57 -20.59
CA LEU A 192 8.65 -7.97 -19.70
C LEU A 192 8.02 -6.73 -19.07
N PHE A 193 7.93 -6.70 -17.74
CA PHE A 193 7.44 -5.52 -17.00
C PHE A 193 8.63 -4.82 -16.35
N GLN A 194 8.84 -3.55 -16.69
CA GLN A 194 9.86 -2.70 -16.08
C GLN A 194 9.32 -2.17 -14.74
N THR A 195 10.08 -2.27 -13.65
CA THR A 195 9.71 -1.64 -12.37
C THR A 195 10.26 -0.20 -12.31
N PRO A 196 9.58 0.74 -11.64
CA PRO A 196 10.21 2.01 -11.27
C PRO A 196 11.52 1.78 -10.50
N GLN A 197 12.50 2.66 -10.72
CA GLN A 197 13.76 2.67 -9.99
C GLN A 197 13.54 3.00 -8.50
N ASN A 198 14.55 2.74 -7.66
CA ASN A 198 14.59 3.13 -6.24
C ASN A 198 13.59 2.40 -5.34
N LEU A 199 13.59 1.06 -5.43
CA LEU A 199 12.83 0.21 -4.50
C LEU A 199 13.58 0.05 -3.18
N LEU A 200 13.04 0.68 -2.13
CA LEU A 200 13.53 0.61 -0.76
C LEU A 200 13.01 -0.68 -0.09
N PHE A 201 13.82 -1.73 -0.06
CA PHE A 201 13.48 -2.98 0.64
C PHE A 201 14.31 -3.13 1.92
N ALA A 202 13.63 -3.29 3.07
CA ALA A 202 14.27 -3.47 4.38
C ALA A 202 15.35 -2.42 4.73
N GLY A 203 15.21 -1.18 4.22
CA GLY A 203 16.17 -0.10 4.40
C GLY A 203 17.35 -0.09 3.41
N GLN A 204 17.42 -1.06 2.49
CA GLN A 204 18.38 -1.07 1.37
C GLN A 204 17.70 -0.54 0.10
N LEU A 205 18.40 0.31 -0.63
CA LEU A 205 17.91 0.89 -1.89
C LEU A 205 18.36 0.04 -3.08
N ILE A 206 17.42 -0.42 -3.91
CA ILE A 206 17.73 -0.97 -5.22
C ILE A 206 17.73 0.18 -6.24
N GLU A 207 18.93 0.70 -6.52
CA GLU A 207 19.16 1.78 -7.49
C GLU A 207 19.09 1.28 -8.94
N GLN A 208 19.45 0.01 -9.18
CA GLN A 208 19.43 -0.62 -10.51
C GLN A 208 17.99 -0.93 -10.96
N PRO A 209 17.66 -0.77 -12.26
CA PRO A 209 16.36 -1.19 -12.78
C PRO A 209 16.09 -2.68 -12.53
N MET A 210 14.84 -3.04 -12.29
CA MET A 210 14.41 -4.43 -12.21
C MET A 210 13.36 -4.72 -13.29
N ASN A 211 13.46 -5.92 -13.87
CA ASN A 211 12.54 -6.41 -14.88
C ASN A 211 11.88 -7.70 -14.41
N ILE A 212 10.58 -7.81 -14.61
CA ILE A 212 9.77 -8.97 -14.22
C ILE A 212 9.23 -9.63 -15.48
N LEU A 213 9.74 -10.82 -15.79
CA LEU A 213 9.31 -11.69 -16.87
C LEU A 213 8.04 -12.44 -16.45
N VAL A 214 6.95 -12.26 -17.18
CA VAL A 214 5.69 -12.98 -16.97
C VAL A 214 5.36 -13.76 -18.24
N ASP A 215 5.43 -15.08 -18.15
CA ASP A 215 5.20 -16.01 -19.27
C ASP A 215 3.74 -15.94 -19.75
N LYS A 216 3.47 -16.13 -21.05
CA LYS A 216 2.10 -16.13 -21.60
C LYS A 216 1.22 -17.28 -21.09
N GLN A 217 1.83 -18.35 -20.59
CA GLN A 217 1.15 -19.45 -19.90
C GLN A 217 1.05 -19.25 -18.38
N ASN A 218 1.57 -18.14 -17.82
CA ASN A 218 1.43 -17.83 -16.40
C ASN A 218 0.01 -17.32 -16.09
N GLU A 219 -0.68 -17.97 -15.15
CA GLU A 219 -2.07 -17.66 -14.78
C GLU A 219 -2.26 -16.22 -14.27
N TYR A 220 -1.22 -15.62 -13.68
CA TYR A 220 -1.24 -14.26 -13.15
C TYR A 220 -1.00 -13.18 -14.20
N LEU A 221 -0.70 -13.49 -15.47
CA LEU A 221 -0.38 -12.48 -16.49
C LEU A 221 -1.48 -11.43 -16.66
N ASN A 222 -2.75 -11.86 -16.74
CA ASN A 222 -3.89 -10.95 -16.86
C ASN A 222 -4.06 -10.08 -15.61
N GLN A 223 -3.72 -10.60 -14.43
CA GLN A 223 -3.75 -9.85 -13.18
C GLN A 223 -2.59 -8.84 -13.12
N PHE A 224 -1.39 -9.20 -13.58
CA PHE A 224 -0.23 -8.32 -13.69
C PHE A 224 -0.50 -7.11 -14.61
N LEU A 225 -1.22 -7.34 -15.71
CA LEU A 225 -1.66 -6.29 -16.65
C LEU A 225 -2.67 -5.30 -16.05
N LEU A 226 -3.37 -5.63 -14.96
CA LEU A 226 -4.21 -4.64 -14.25
C LEU A 226 -3.36 -3.61 -13.50
N PHE A 227 -2.13 -3.96 -13.13
CA PHE A 227 -1.20 -3.09 -12.42
C PHE A 227 -0.26 -2.30 -13.34
N GLU A 228 -0.31 -2.50 -14.66
CA GLU A 228 0.60 -1.84 -15.62
C GLU A 228 0.51 -0.31 -15.54
N GLY A 229 1.59 0.34 -15.08
CA GLY A 229 1.64 1.78 -14.83
C GLY A 229 0.88 2.25 -13.58
N SER A 230 0.50 1.34 -12.69
CA SER A 230 -0.25 1.65 -11.48
C SER A 230 0.65 2.15 -10.34
N LYS A 231 0.08 3.06 -9.52
CA LYS A 231 0.66 3.46 -8.24
C LYS A 231 0.47 2.39 -7.15
N GLN A 232 -0.40 1.41 -7.39
CA GLN A 232 -0.59 0.28 -6.48
C GLN A 232 0.59 -0.67 -6.57
N ALA A 233 1.25 -0.91 -5.43
CA ALA A 233 2.28 -1.93 -5.33
C ALA A 233 1.64 -3.30 -5.03
N VAL A 234 2.26 -4.36 -5.56
CA VAL A 234 1.88 -5.76 -5.35
C VAL A 234 2.97 -6.50 -4.60
N GLU A 235 2.60 -7.37 -3.67
CA GLU A 235 3.54 -8.38 -3.17
C GLU A 235 3.58 -9.55 -4.15
N ILE A 236 4.79 -9.92 -4.57
CA ILE A 236 4.99 -10.95 -5.60
C ILE A 236 6.08 -11.92 -5.18
N GLN A 237 5.97 -13.13 -5.70
CA GLN A 237 6.96 -14.19 -5.58
C GLN A 237 7.62 -14.41 -6.95
N CYS A 238 8.95 -14.38 -6.98
CA CYS A 238 9.71 -14.48 -8.22
C CYS A 238 10.87 -15.49 -8.13
N GLU A 239 11.07 -16.23 -9.22
CA GLU A 239 12.33 -16.91 -9.53
C GLU A 239 13.38 -15.86 -9.95
N ILE A 240 14.59 -15.96 -9.40
CA ILE A 240 15.69 -15.03 -9.70
C ILE A 240 16.41 -15.49 -10.97
N MET A 241 16.42 -14.64 -12.00
CA MET A 241 17.10 -14.91 -13.28
C MET A 241 18.53 -14.35 -13.32
N GLY A 242 18.90 -13.49 -12.37
CA GLY A 242 20.25 -12.92 -12.21
C GLY A 242 20.30 -11.42 -12.50
N ILE A 243 21.43 -10.95 -13.03
CA ILE A 243 21.63 -9.58 -13.54
C ILE A 243 22.12 -9.69 -14.98
N ARG A 244 21.60 -8.84 -15.86
CA ARG A 244 22.04 -8.69 -17.26
C ARG A 244 22.10 -7.19 -17.58
N GLU A 245 23.15 -6.74 -18.26
CA GLU A 245 23.27 -5.35 -18.74
C GLU A 245 23.06 -4.27 -17.64
N GLY A 246 23.42 -4.58 -16.40
CA GLY A 246 23.24 -3.68 -15.24
C GLY A 246 21.83 -3.63 -14.64
N GLN A 247 20.93 -4.53 -15.06
CA GLN A 247 19.54 -4.61 -14.62
C GLN A 247 19.26 -5.97 -13.97
N HIS A 248 18.45 -5.99 -12.91
CA HIS A 248 18.02 -7.22 -12.25
C HIS A 248 16.90 -7.90 -13.05
N TYR A 249 16.95 -9.22 -13.21
CA TYR A 249 15.89 -9.98 -13.88
C TYR A 249 15.25 -11.00 -12.93
N PHE A 250 13.93 -10.97 -12.90
CA PHE A 250 13.05 -11.84 -12.14
C PHE A 250 12.04 -12.49 -13.09
N LYS A 251 11.54 -13.67 -12.73
CA LYS A 251 10.45 -14.35 -13.43
C LYS A 251 9.33 -14.61 -12.43
N LEU A 252 8.12 -14.16 -12.76
CA LEU A 252 6.98 -14.27 -11.86
C LEU A 252 6.62 -15.74 -11.61
N ALA A 253 6.56 -16.11 -10.33
CA ALA A 253 6.09 -17.41 -9.87
C ALA A 253 4.63 -17.32 -9.37
N SER A 254 4.32 -16.33 -8.53
CA SER A 254 2.97 -16.02 -8.07
C SER A 254 2.80 -14.55 -7.65
N ILE A 255 1.56 -14.06 -7.59
CA ILE A 255 1.22 -12.85 -6.84
C ILE A 255 0.77 -13.29 -5.44
N LEU A 256 1.33 -12.68 -4.40
CA LEU A 256 1.04 -13.00 -3.00
C LEU A 256 0.09 -11.96 -2.40
N ASP A 257 -0.89 -12.42 -1.61
CA ASP A 257 -1.87 -11.62 -0.86
C ASP A 257 -2.32 -10.32 -1.56
N SER A 258 -2.60 -10.44 -2.86
CA SER A 258 -3.35 -9.40 -3.55
C SER A 258 -4.72 -9.30 -2.88
N ILE A 259 -4.97 -8.20 -2.17
CA ILE A 259 -6.29 -7.85 -1.66
C ILE A 259 -7.26 -7.53 -2.81
N LEU A 260 -6.86 -7.71 -4.07
CA LEU A 260 -7.83 -7.83 -5.16
C LEU A 260 -8.75 -9.04 -4.88
N PRO A 261 -10.08 -8.93 -5.05
CA PRO A 261 -10.91 -10.12 -5.22
C PRO A 261 -10.34 -10.92 -6.40
N LYS A 262 -10.21 -12.23 -6.21
CA LYS A 262 -9.69 -13.14 -7.24
C LYS A 262 -10.44 -12.89 -8.55
N PHE A 263 -9.74 -12.43 -9.58
CA PHE A 263 -10.37 -12.13 -10.86
C PHE A 263 -10.85 -13.46 -11.49
N VAL A 264 -12.17 -13.69 -11.47
CA VAL A 264 -12.78 -14.99 -11.83
C VAL A 264 -12.81 -15.16 -13.36
N ALA A 265 -11.64 -15.34 -13.95
CA ALA A 265 -11.46 -15.58 -15.40
C ALA A 265 -12.08 -16.90 -15.87
N THR A 266 -12.55 -17.74 -14.96
CA THR A 266 -13.27 -19.00 -15.26
C THR A 266 -14.74 -18.78 -15.59
N TRP A 267 -15.36 -17.67 -15.11
CA TRP A 267 -16.75 -17.33 -15.37
C TRP A 267 -16.98 -16.94 -16.83
N LYS A 268 -18.06 -17.44 -17.42
CA LYS A 268 -18.49 -17.20 -18.80
C LYS A 268 -19.93 -16.66 -18.80
N LEU A 269 -20.31 -15.97 -19.88
CA LEU A 269 -21.70 -15.50 -20.06
C LEU A 269 -22.73 -16.65 -20.09
N THR A 270 -22.30 -17.89 -20.36
CA THR A 270 -23.14 -19.11 -20.28
C THR A 270 -23.56 -19.47 -18.86
N ASP A 271 -22.83 -18.98 -17.85
CA ASP A 271 -22.96 -19.40 -16.46
C ASP A 271 -24.01 -18.53 -15.73
N PHE A 272 -24.63 -17.59 -16.45
CA PHE A 272 -25.59 -16.61 -15.93
C PHE A 272 -26.88 -16.57 -16.75
N GLN A 273 -28.02 -16.69 -16.07
CA GLN A 273 -29.33 -16.42 -16.64
C GLN A 273 -29.57 -14.89 -16.71
N LYS A 274 -29.79 -14.35 -17.92
CA LYS A 274 -30.16 -12.93 -18.11
C LYS A 274 -31.58 -12.67 -17.62
N ILE A 275 -31.76 -11.76 -16.66
CA ILE A 275 -33.08 -11.36 -16.16
C ILE A 275 -33.57 -10.12 -16.93
N LYS A 276 -32.84 -9.01 -16.84
CA LYS A 276 -33.20 -7.73 -17.51
C LYS A 276 -31.99 -6.81 -17.69
N LYS A 277 -32.09 -5.84 -18.59
CA LYS A 277 -31.18 -4.68 -18.61
C LYS A 277 -31.61 -3.71 -17.50
N ILE A 278 -30.66 -3.24 -16.69
CA ILE A 278 -30.92 -2.29 -15.59
C ILE A 278 -30.23 -0.94 -15.78
N GLY A 279 -29.26 -0.83 -16.71
CA GLY A 279 -28.60 0.44 -16.99
C GLY A 279 -27.85 0.47 -18.31
N HIS A 280 -27.45 1.67 -18.70
CA HIS A 280 -26.50 1.96 -19.77
C HIS A 280 -25.78 3.26 -19.43
N GLY A 281 -24.49 3.33 -19.75
CA GLY A 281 -23.67 4.52 -19.59
C GLY A 281 -22.50 4.51 -20.56
N GLN A 282 -21.63 5.51 -20.47
CA GLN A 282 -20.52 5.75 -21.39
C GLN A 282 -19.64 4.52 -21.67
N PHE A 283 -19.47 3.64 -20.69
CA PHE A 283 -18.58 2.48 -20.78
C PHE A 283 -19.26 1.18 -21.25
N GLY A 284 -20.60 1.13 -21.36
CA GLY A 284 -21.30 -0.11 -21.70
C GLY A 284 -22.70 -0.24 -21.08
N GLN A 285 -23.23 -1.46 -20.99
CA GLN A 285 -24.56 -1.74 -20.41
C GLN A 285 -24.49 -2.57 -19.14
N VAL A 286 -25.42 -2.31 -18.22
CA VAL A 286 -25.55 -3.06 -16.96
C VAL A 286 -26.76 -3.98 -17.04
N LEU A 287 -26.53 -5.26 -16.80
CA LEU A 287 -27.53 -6.32 -16.80
C LEU A 287 -27.73 -6.85 -15.39
N HIS A 288 -28.99 -7.07 -15.02
CA HIS A 288 -29.36 -7.90 -13.89
C HIS A 288 -29.45 -9.35 -14.39
N MET A 289 -28.66 -10.21 -13.77
CA MET A 289 -28.49 -11.61 -14.15
C MET A 289 -28.44 -12.47 -12.88
N ARG A 290 -28.58 -13.78 -13.03
CA ARG A 290 -28.48 -14.76 -11.92
C ARG A 290 -27.45 -15.81 -12.27
N GLU A 291 -26.48 -16.04 -11.39
CA GLU A 291 -25.52 -17.15 -11.50
C GLU A 291 -26.29 -18.48 -11.42
N ILE A 292 -26.07 -19.38 -12.37
CA ILE A 292 -26.89 -20.58 -12.53
C ILE A 292 -26.63 -21.58 -11.37
N GLU A 293 -25.37 -21.73 -10.95
CA GLU A 293 -24.99 -22.70 -9.91
C GLU A 293 -25.49 -22.28 -8.51
N THR A 294 -25.24 -21.04 -8.11
CA THR A 294 -25.56 -20.56 -6.75
C THR A 294 -26.95 -19.92 -6.63
N SER A 295 -27.61 -19.64 -7.76
CA SER A 295 -28.80 -18.78 -7.84
C SER A 295 -28.63 -17.36 -7.28
N LYS A 296 -27.40 -16.89 -7.00
CA LYS A 296 -27.14 -15.50 -6.59
C LYS A 296 -27.47 -14.52 -7.72
N GLU A 297 -28.14 -13.42 -7.39
CA GLU A 297 -28.41 -12.34 -8.33
C GLU A 297 -27.26 -11.32 -8.35
N VAL A 298 -26.87 -10.90 -9.56
CA VAL A 298 -25.70 -10.07 -9.81
C VAL A 298 -26.00 -8.96 -10.82
N ALA A 299 -25.22 -7.88 -10.74
CA ALA A 299 -25.17 -6.84 -11.76
C ALA A 299 -23.90 -7.02 -12.61
N ILE A 300 -24.07 -7.45 -13.87
CA ILE A 300 -22.96 -7.63 -14.82
C ILE A 300 -22.88 -6.41 -15.73
N LYS A 301 -21.71 -5.74 -15.75
CA LYS A 301 -21.42 -4.61 -16.62
C LYS A 301 -20.70 -5.11 -17.88
N GLU A 302 -21.42 -5.20 -18.99
CA GLU A 302 -20.85 -5.49 -20.31
C GLU A 302 -20.24 -4.20 -20.89
N CYS A 303 -18.92 -4.14 -21.01
CA CYS A 303 -18.17 -3.00 -21.55
C CYS A 303 -17.47 -3.36 -22.86
N ASP A 304 -17.46 -2.45 -23.84
CA ASP A 304 -16.77 -2.62 -25.13
C ASP A 304 -15.46 -1.80 -25.16
N TYR A 305 -14.34 -2.45 -24.88
CA TYR A 305 -13.01 -1.82 -24.77
C TYR A 305 -12.01 -2.37 -25.81
N GLN A 306 -12.34 -2.21 -27.09
CA GLN A 306 -11.42 -2.52 -28.19
C GLN A 306 -10.18 -1.59 -28.21
N LYS A 307 -10.30 -0.34 -27.74
CA LYS A 307 -9.18 0.63 -27.70
C LYS A 307 -8.34 0.51 -26.42
N PRO A 308 -7.00 0.69 -26.47
CA PRO A 308 -6.14 0.69 -25.28
C PRO A 308 -6.55 1.70 -24.20
N GLU A 309 -6.94 2.91 -24.60
CA GLU A 309 -7.43 3.97 -23.70
C GLU A 309 -8.65 3.51 -22.88
N SER A 310 -9.60 2.83 -23.54
CA SER A 310 -10.81 2.30 -22.91
C SER A 310 -10.48 1.17 -21.93
N LYS A 311 -9.48 0.34 -22.23
CA LYS A 311 -8.98 -0.69 -21.30
C LYS A 311 -8.37 -0.06 -20.06
N LEU A 312 -7.55 0.98 -20.21
CA LEU A 312 -6.96 1.71 -19.07
C LEU A 312 -8.04 2.34 -18.17
N GLN A 313 -9.09 2.90 -18.76
CA GLN A 313 -10.23 3.46 -18.02
C GLN A 313 -11.01 2.38 -17.25
N VAL A 314 -11.23 1.20 -17.84
CA VAL A 314 -11.89 0.08 -17.15
C VAL A 314 -10.99 -0.55 -16.08
N ASN A 315 -9.69 -0.73 -16.31
CA ASN A 315 -8.75 -1.20 -15.29
C ASN A 315 -8.76 -0.26 -14.06
N LYS A 316 -8.85 1.06 -14.29
CA LYS A 316 -9.00 2.05 -13.22
C LYS A 316 -10.35 1.96 -12.49
N GLU A 317 -11.45 1.75 -13.22
CA GLU A 317 -12.77 1.53 -12.58
C GLU A 317 -12.79 0.24 -11.74
N VAL A 318 -12.20 -0.85 -12.25
CA VAL A 318 -12.03 -2.11 -11.52
C VAL A 318 -11.20 -1.90 -10.26
N SER A 319 -10.03 -1.25 -10.34
CA SER A 319 -9.19 -0.92 -9.18
C SER A 319 -9.96 -0.13 -8.11
N ILE A 320 -10.72 0.90 -8.49
CA ILE A 320 -11.55 1.67 -7.56
C ILE A 320 -12.65 0.80 -6.92
N MET A 321 -13.33 -0.03 -7.70
CA MET A 321 -14.36 -0.94 -7.18
C MET A 321 -13.79 -2.00 -6.23
N VAL A 322 -12.57 -2.48 -6.48
CA VAL A 322 -11.83 -3.37 -5.59
C VAL A 322 -11.53 -2.69 -4.26
N ASP A 323 -10.96 -1.48 -4.29
CA ASP A 323 -10.62 -0.74 -3.07
C ASP A 323 -11.88 -0.44 -2.23
N ILE A 324 -13.01 -0.12 -2.87
CA ILE A 324 -14.32 0.03 -2.22
C ILE A 324 -14.79 -1.28 -1.58
N CYS A 325 -14.74 -2.41 -2.29
CA CYS A 325 -15.11 -3.72 -1.73
C CYS A 325 -14.24 -4.08 -0.52
N ASN A 326 -12.94 -3.79 -0.57
CA ASN A 326 -12.01 -4.04 0.53
C ASN A 326 -12.32 -3.18 1.76
N LEU A 327 -12.59 -1.89 1.57
CA LEU A 327 -13.02 -0.99 2.64
C LEU A 327 -14.33 -1.45 3.29
N LEU A 328 -15.29 -1.96 2.50
CA LEU A 328 -16.55 -2.50 3.03
C LEU A 328 -16.34 -3.80 3.83
N GLN A 329 -15.52 -4.74 3.34
CA GLN A 329 -15.18 -5.98 4.07
C GLN A 329 -14.42 -5.72 5.37
N GLN A 330 -13.63 -4.64 5.44
CA GLN A 330 -12.93 -4.22 6.66
C GLN A 330 -13.87 -3.56 7.68
N GLN A 331 -14.98 -2.96 7.23
CA GLN A 331 -15.97 -2.33 8.11
C GLN A 331 -17.02 -3.34 8.63
N ASP A 332 -17.41 -4.33 7.81
CA ASP A 332 -18.23 -5.46 8.26
C ASP A 332 -17.89 -6.76 7.48
N PRO A 333 -17.32 -7.79 8.13
CA PRO A 333 -16.92 -9.06 7.51
C PRO A 333 -18.09 -10.00 7.15
N TYR A 334 -19.35 -9.56 7.32
CA TYR A 334 -20.57 -10.29 6.96
C TYR A 334 -21.31 -9.71 5.75
N VAL A 335 -21.00 -8.49 5.29
CA VAL A 335 -21.77 -7.78 4.23
C VAL A 335 -21.59 -8.38 2.81
N LEU A 336 -20.59 -9.25 2.58
CA LEU A 336 -20.23 -9.74 1.23
C LEU A 336 -19.96 -11.27 1.16
N LYS A 337 -20.70 -12.10 1.91
CA LYS A 337 -20.61 -13.58 1.85
C LYS A 337 -21.81 -14.21 1.15
#